data_AF-A0A536SU42-F1
#
_entry.id   AF-A0A536SU42-F1
#
_cell.length_a   1.000
_cell.length_b   1.000
_cell.length_c   1.000
_cell.angle_alpha   90.00
_cell.angle_beta   90.00
_cell.angle_gamma   90.00
#
_symmetry.space_group_name_H-M   'P 1'
#
loop_
_entity.id
_entity.type
_entity.pdbx_description
1 polymer ?
#
loop_
_entity_poly.entity_id
_entity_poly.type
_entity_poly.pdbx_seq_one_letter_code
_entity_poly.pdbx_strand_id
1 'polypeptide(L)'
;KAAEAGVAYVSKDELFAGSDVVSIHLVLSDRTRGLVSAADLSRMKEASVLVNVSRGPIVDEKALLSALKAGRPGHAALDVYDREPLPGDHALRKLENVTLSPHLGYVNAENYRMFYRDSVENVAAWIAGTPVRVLNPEALA
;
A
#
# COMPACT_ATOMS: atom_id res chain seq x y z
N LYS A 1 -20.44 8.47 5.89
CA LYS A 1 -18.99 8.32 5.60
C LYS A 1 -18.58 8.85 4.21
N ALA A 2 -18.99 8.25 3.09
CA ALA A 2 -18.64 8.79 1.76
C ALA A 2 -19.35 10.14 1.45
N ALA A 3 -20.68 10.16 1.61
CA ALA A 3 -21.48 11.38 1.40
C ALA A 3 -21.08 12.54 2.32
N GLU A 4 -20.66 12.26 3.56
CA GLU A 4 -20.15 13.27 4.52
C GLU A 4 -18.88 13.96 4.03
N ALA A 5 -18.05 13.27 3.25
CA ALA A 5 -16.85 13.82 2.64
C ALA A 5 -17.10 14.36 1.22
N GLY A 6 -18.36 14.42 0.76
CA GLY A 6 -18.71 14.89 -0.57
C GLY A 6 -18.25 13.96 -1.71
N VAL A 7 -18.01 12.68 -1.43
CA VAL A 7 -17.56 11.70 -2.42
C VAL A 7 -18.59 10.60 -2.66
N ALA A 8 -18.63 10.08 -3.88
CA ALA A 8 -19.49 8.97 -4.24
C ALA A 8 -18.91 7.63 -3.74
N TYR A 9 -19.77 6.80 -3.17
CA TYR A 9 -19.46 5.38 -2.98
C TYR A 9 -19.80 4.63 -4.27
N VAL A 10 -18.91 3.76 -4.69
CA VAL A 10 -19.11 2.85 -5.84
C VAL A 10 -18.67 1.45 -5.47
N SER A 11 -19.16 0.45 -6.19
CA SER A 11 -18.67 -0.92 -6.06
C SER A 11 -17.20 -1.04 -6.53
N LYS A 12 -16.53 -2.14 -6.16
CA LYS A 12 -15.14 -2.39 -6.60
C LYS A 12 -15.04 -2.46 -8.12
N ASP A 13 -15.98 -3.16 -8.76
CA ASP A 13 -16.01 -3.31 -10.22
C ASP A 13 -16.18 -1.95 -10.92
N GLU A 14 -17.09 -1.11 -10.43
CA GLU A 14 -17.28 0.26 -10.95
C GLU A 14 -16.05 1.14 -10.72
N LEU A 15 -15.39 1.02 -9.56
CA LEU A 15 -14.15 1.73 -9.26
C LEU A 15 -13.06 1.39 -10.28
N PHE A 16 -12.78 0.10 -10.49
CA PHE A 16 -11.73 -0.32 -11.41
C PHE A 16 -12.07 -0.03 -12.87
N ALA A 17 -13.34 -0.14 -13.28
CA ALA A 17 -13.75 0.16 -14.66
C ALA A 17 -13.84 1.66 -14.97
N GLY A 18 -14.26 2.47 -13.99
CA GLY A 18 -14.57 3.89 -14.19
C GLY A 18 -13.39 4.84 -13.95
N SER A 19 -12.40 4.44 -13.16
CA SER A 19 -11.29 5.32 -12.74
C SER A 19 -10.18 5.44 -13.78
N ASP A 20 -9.68 6.67 -13.97
CA ASP A 20 -8.41 6.91 -14.67
C ASP A 20 -7.21 6.70 -13.74
N VAL A 21 -7.39 6.88 -12.44
CA VAL A 21 -6.41 6.58 -11.40
C VAL A 21 -7.08 5.82 -10.26
N VAL A 22 -6.55 4.66 -9.90
CA VAL A 22 -6.96 3.89 -8.73
C VAL A 22 -5.84 3.95 -7.69
N SER A 23 -6.10 4.51 -6.51
CA SER A 23 -5.13 4.58 -5.40
C SER A 23 -5.56 3.73 -4.22
N ILE A 24 -4.65 2.88 -3.73
CA ILE A 24 -4.93 1.92 -2.65
C ILE A 24 -4.55 2.53 -1.30
N HIS A 25 -5.54 2.62 -0.40
CA HIS A 25 -5.40 3.09 0.97
C HIS A 25 -6.06 2.12 1.96
N LEU A 26 -5.47 0.93 2.10
CA LEU A 26 -6.00 -0.15 2.93
C LEU A 26 -4.92 -0.73 3.84
N VAL A 27 -5.32 -1.11 5.05
CA VAL A 27 -4.46 -1.89 5.95
C VAL A 27 -4.34 -3.31 5.42
N LEU A 28 -3.12 -3.87 5.41
CA LEU A 28 -2.91 -5.27 5.08
C LEU A 28 -3.40 -6.16 6.22
N SER A 29 -4.22 -7.14 5.86
CA SER A 29 -4.81 -8.15 6.73
C SER A 29 -5.14 -9.39 5.87
N ASP A 30 -5.61 -10.45 6.50
CA ASP A 30 -6.08 -11.64 5.76
C ASP A 30 -7.22 -11.32 4.78
N ARG A 31 -8.02 -10.30 5.08
CA ARG A 31 -9.13 -9.85 4.22
C ARG A 31 -8.70 -9.01 3.03
N THR A 32 -7.51 -8.41 3.08
CA THR A 32 -7.03 -7.48 2.05
C THR A 32 -5.85 -8.01 1.27
N ARG A 33 -5.28 -9.16 1.67
CA ARG A 33 -4.24 -9.86 0.92
C ARG A 33 -4.80 -10.35 -0.42
N GLY A 34 -4.14 -10.00 -1.52
CA GLY A 34 -4.57 -10.34 -2.88
C GLY A 34 -5.93 -9.75 -3.27
N LEU A 35 -6.39 -8.69 -2.60
CA LEU A 35 -7.69 -8.07 -2.84
C LEU A 35 -7.83 -7.54 -4.26
N VAL A 36 -6.73 -7.01 -4.82
CA VAL A 36 -6.65 -6.58 -6.22
C VAL A 36 -6.11 -7.75 -7.04
N SER A 37 -7.03 -8.37 -7.77
CA SER A 37 -6.80 -9.58 -8.57
C SER A 37 -6.58 -9.27 -10.05
N ALA A 38 -6.25 -10.30 -10.84
CA ALA A 38 -6.19 -10.18 -12.30
C ALA A 38 -7.50 -9.67 -12.92
N ALA A 39 -8.65 -10.07 -12.35
CA ALA A 39 -9.95 -9.64 -12.84
C ALA A 39 -10.20 -8.14 -12.59
N ASP A 40 -9.72 -7.61 -11.47
CA ASP A 40 -9.82 -6.18 -11.16
C ASP A 40 -8.94 -5.37 -12.12
N LEU A 41 -7.69 -5.81 -12.31
CA LEU A 41 -6.74 -5.15 -13.22
C LEU A 41 -7.23 -5.17 -14.68
N SER A 42 -7.86 -6.26 -15.13
CA SER A 42 -8.38 -6.34 -16.50
C SER A 42 -9.56 -5.39 -16.79
N ARG A 43 -10.25 -4.92 -15.74
CA ARG A 43 -11.34 -3.93 -15.85
C ARG A 43 -10.80 -2.51 -16.02
N MET A 44 -9.55 -2.26 -15.61
CA MET A 44 -8.96 -0.93 -15.71
C MET A 44 -8.87 -0.45 -17.15
N LYS A 45 -8.93 0.86 -17.36
CA LYS A 45 -8.72 1.45 -18.68
C LYS A 45 -7.26 1.27 -19.09
N GLU A 46 -6.99 1.16 -20.40
CA GLU A 46 -5.61 1.06 -20.91
C GLU A 46 -4.75 2.26 -20.49
N ALA A 47 -5.29 3.48 -20.53
CA ALA A 47 -4.55 4.68 -20.13
C ALA A 47 -4.54 4.94 -18.61
N SER A 48 -5.08 4.03 -17.79
CA SER A 48 -5.21 4.27 -16.35
C SER A 48 -3.91 4.00 -15.57
N VAL A 49 -3.85 4.54 -14.36
CA VAL A 49 -2.75 4.36 -13.42
C VAL A 49 -3.22 3.65 -12.16
N LEU A 50 -2.49 2.61 -11.75
CA LEU A 50 -2.63 2.02 -10.41
C LEU A 50 -1.58 2.60 -9.47
N VAL A 51 -2.00 3.12 -8.31
CA VAL A 51 -1.12 3.63 -7.27
C VAL A 51 -1.23 2.74 -6.02
N ASN A 52 -0.11 2.22 -5.54
CA ASN A 52 -0.05 1.51 -4.26
C ASN A 52 1.05 2.09 -3.36
N VAL A 53 0.60 2.79 -2.32
CA VAL A 53 1.43 3.31 -1.22
C VAL A 53 1.03 2.68 0.13
N SER A 54 0.28 1.58 0.09
CA SER A 54 -0.22 0.88 1.28
C SER A 54 0.70 -0.29 1.66
N ARG A 55 0.48 -1.48 1.08
CA ARG A 55 1.34 -2.67 1.24
C ARG A 55 1.33 -3.47 -0.07
N GLY A 56 2.48 -4.04 -0.44
CA GLY A 56 2.62 -4.85 -1.66
C GLY A 56 1.57 -5.95 -1.76
N PRO A 57 1.43 -6.83 -0.75
CA PRO A 57 0.56 -8.01 -0.83
C PRO A 57 -0.94 -7.74 -0.92
N ILE A 58 -1.38 -6.48 -0.95
CA ILE A 58 -2.78 -6.12 -1.24
C ILE A 58 -3.10 -6.39 -2.72
N VAL A 59 -2.10 -6.25 -3.59
CA VAL A 59 -2.21 -6.57 -5.01
C VAL A 59 -1.58 -7.93 -5.25
N ASP A 60 -2.22 -8.79 -6.04
CA ASP A 60 -1.55 -9.99 -6.55
C ASP A 60 -0.41 -9.57 -7.49
N GLU A 61 0.83 -9.74 -7.06
CA GLU A 61 2.02 -9.31 -7.80
C GLU A 61 2.14 -9.99 -9.18
N LYS A 62 1.76 -11.27 -9.28
CA LYS A 62 1.82 -12.00 -10.56
C LYS A 62 0.78 -11.46 -11.53
N ALA A 63 -0.42 -11.15 -11.03
CA ALA A 63 -1.47 -10.52 -11.79
C ALA A 63 -1.04 -9.12 -12.25
N LEU A 64 -0.46 -8.32 -11.35
CA LEU A 64 0.04 -6.98 -11.66
C LEU A 64 1.11 -7.00 -12.74
N LEU A 65 2.11 -7.88 -12.62
CA LEU A 65 3.16 -8.05 -13.63
C LEU A 65 2.60 -8.42 -15.01
N SER A 66 1.60 -9.31 -15.03
CA SER A 66 0.96 -9.75 -16.28
C SER A 66 0.14 -8.62 -16.91
N ALA A 67 -0.62 -7.90 -16.09
CA ALA A 67 -1.44 -6.76 -16.46
C ALA A 67 -0.60 -5.60 -17.04
N LEU A 68 0.50 -5.26 -16.38
CA LEU A 68 1.42 -4.20 -16.84
C LEU A 68 2.12 -4.57 -18.16
N LYS A 69 2.53 -5.84 -18.33
CA LYS A 69 3.08 -6.34 -19.61
C LYS A 69 2.04 -6.29 -20.73
N ALA A 70 0.77 -6.45 -20.42
CA ALA A 70 -0.34 -6.32 -21.35
C ALA A 70 -0.79 -4.86 -21.59
N GLY A 71 -0.18 -3.89 -20.90
CA GLY A 71 -0.50 -2.46 -21.04
C GLY A 71 -1.83 -2.04 -20.38
N ARG A 72 -2.34 -2.82 -19.42
CA ARG A 72 -3.59 -2.51 -18.72
C ARG A 72 -3.52 -2.96 -17.25
N PRO A 73 -3.33 -2.05 -16.27
CA PRO A 73 -3.27 -0.60 -16.45
C PRO A 73 -2.05 -0.17 -17.25
N GLY A 74 -2.15 1.04 -17.84
CA GLY A 74 -1.10 1.61 -18.67
C GLY A 74 0.14 1.94 -17.87
N HIS A 75 0.00 2.22 -16.57
CA HIS A 75 1.11 2.49 -15.66
C HIS A 75 0.81 2.03 -14.22
N ALA A 76 1.85 1.74 -13.44
CA ALA A 76 1.74 1.61 -11.99
C ALA A 76 2.78 2.45 -11.23
N ALA A 77 2.35 3.13 -10.17
CA ALA A 77 3.22 3.82 -9.23
C ALA A 77 3.22 3.10 -7.87
N LEU A 78 4.35 2.53 -7.49
CA LEU A 78 4.47 1.61 -6.36
C LEU A 78 5.53 2.10 -5.39
N ASP A 79 5.15 2.24 -4.11
CA ASP A 79 6.09 2.50 -3.01
C ASP A 79 6.38 1.24 -2.19
N VAL A 80 5.60 0.18 -2.37
CA VAL A 80 5.57 -1.00 -1.52
C VAL A 80 5.55 -2.28 -2.34
N TYR A 81 6.14 -3.35 -1.79
CA TYR A 81 6.40 -4.59 -2.53
C TYR A 81 6.09 -5.83 -1.68
N ASP A 82 5.92 -7.00 -2.30
CA ASP A 82 5.72 -8.25 -1.58
C ASP A 82 6.96 -8.64 -0.78
N ARG A 83 8.13 -8.40 -1.37
CA ARG A 83 9.44 -8.55 -0.73
C ARG A 83 10.15 -7.21 -0.71
N GLU A 84 10.51 -6.78 0.49
CA GLU A 84 11.23 -5.53 0.73
C GLU A 84 12.59 -5.81 1.39
N PRO A 85 13.68 -5.17 0.95
CA PRO A 85 13.77 -4.27 -0.21
C PRO A 85 13.49 -4.98 -1.54
N LEU A 86 12.99 -4.23 -2.53
CA LEU A 86 12.73 -4.77 -3.87
C LEU A 86 14.01 -5.39 -4.47
N PRO A 87 14.06 -6.69 -4.78
CA PRO A 87 15.26 -7.33 -5.32
C PRO A 87 15.79 -6.65 -6.57
N GLY A 88 17.11 -6.61 -6.76
CA GLY A 88 17.76 -5.90 -7.87
C GLY A 88 17.42 -6.46 -9.26
N ASP A 89 17.13 -7.75 -9.33
CA ASP A 89 16.77 -8.50 -10.54
C ASP A 89 15.24 -8.60 -10.78
N HIS A 90 14.44 -7.99 -9.90
CA HIS A 90 12.98 -8.09 -9.92
C HIS A 90 12.37 -7.60 -11.24
N ALA A 91 11.32 -8.28 -11.72
CA ALA A 91 10.70 -7.99 -13.01
C ALA A 91 10.13 -6.57 -13.11
N LEU A 92 9.58 -6.02 -12.01
CA LEU A 92 9.09 -4.64 -11.95
C LEU A 92 10.18 -3.63 -12.36
N ARG A 93 11.46 -3.86 -12.02
CA ARG A 93 12.55 -2.94 -12.35
C ARG A 93 12.85 -2.86 -13.85
N LYS A 94 12.31 -3.78 -14.66
CA LYS A 94 12.55 -3.90 -16.10
C LYS A 94 11.40 -3.38 -16.95
N LEU A 95 10.27 -3.03 -16.32
CA LEU A 95 9.10 -2.50 -17.02
C LEU A 95 9.26 -0.99 -17.20
N GLU A 96 8.94 -0.48 -18.40
CA GLU A 96 9.01 0.96 -18.70
C GLU A 96 7.81 1.71 -18.12
N ASN A 97 6.70 1.01 -17.89
CA ASN A 97 5.45 1.56 -17.39
C ASN A 97 5.25 1.38 -15.88
N VAL A 98 6.33 1.53 -15.11
CA VAL A 98 6.26 1.59 -13.66
C VAL A 98 7.10 2.72 -13.08
N THR A 99 6.61 3.32 -12.01
CA THR A 99 7.35 4.23 -11.15
C THR A 99 7.53 3.58 -9.79
N LEU A 100 8.77 3.43 -9.36
CA LEU A 100 9.13 2.66 -8.17
C LEU A 100 9.81 3.58 -7.15
N SER A 101 9.31 3.62 -5.92
CA SER A 101 9.98 4.23 -4.78
C SER A 101 10.23 3.19 -3.67
N PRO A 102 11.32 3.31 -2.89
CA PRO A 102 11.72 2.30 -1.92
C PRO A 102 11.08 2.51 -0.54
N HIS A 103 9.75 2.39 -0.44
CA HIS A 103 8.98 2.49 0.80
C HIS A 103 9.22 3.80 1.56
N LEU A 104 9.05 4.91 0.83
CA LEU A 104 9.33 6.27 1.28
C LEU A 104 8.11 7.04 1.78
N GLY A 105 6.90 6.47 1.76
CA GLY A 105 5.66 7.19 2.12
C GLY A 105 5.66 7.88 3.49
N TYR A 106 6.46 7.37 4.44
CA TYR A 106 6.62 7.97 5.78
C TYR A 106 7.95 8.71 5.98
N VAL A 107 8.86 8.67 5.01
CA VAL A 107 10.25 9.14 5.14
C VAL A 107 10.30 10.67 4.95
N ASN A 108 9.93 11.38 6.01
CA ASN A 108 10.10 12.84 6.13
C ASN A 108 10.57 13.21 7.55
N ALA A 109 11.12 14.41 7.68
CA ALA A 109 11.78 14.84 8.91
C ALA A 109 10.81 14.95 10.09
N GLU A 110 9.57 15.38 9.87
CA GLU A 110 8.53 15.54 10.87
C GLU A 110 8.11 14.18 11.45
N ASN A 111 7.85 13.20 10.58
CA ASN A 111 7.54 11.83 10.97
C ASN A 111 8.69 11.19 11.72
N TYR A 112 9.93 11.36 11.24
CA TYR A 112 11.11 10.77 11.90
C TYR A 112 11.31 11.35 13.30
N ARG A 113 11.21 12.68 13.47
CA ARG A 113 11.31 13.32 14.79
C ARG A 113 10.28 12.74 15.77
N MET A 114 9.05 12.53 15.32
CA MET A 114 7.99 11.93 16.14
C MET A 114 8.26 10.46 16.43
N PHE A 115 8.50 9.63 15.41
CA PHE A 115 8.65 8.17 15.56
C PHE A 115 9.82 7.79 16.45
N TYR A 116 10.99 8.40 16.27
CA TYR A 116 12.16 8.08 17.07
C TYR A 116 12.01 8.56 18.52
N ARG A 117 11.44 9.74 18.74
CA ARG A 117 11.13 10.22 20.10
C ARG A 117 10.17 9.26 20.80
N ASP A 118 9.03 8.98 20.18
CA ASP A 118 7.99 8.12 20.76
C ASP A 118 8.49 6.68 20.99
N SER A 119 9.38 6.17 20.12
CA SER A 119 10.01 4.85 20.29
C SER A 119 10.94 4.81 21.51
N VAL A 120 11.77 5.83 21.71
CA VAL A 120 12.64 5.93 22.89
C VAL A 120 11.80 6.06 24.17
N GLU A 121 10.74 6.87 24.15
CA GLU A 121 9.81 7.00 25.27
C GLU A 121 9.14 5.67 25.62
N ASN A 122 8.69 4.90 24.63
CA ASN A 122 8.08 3.58 24.87
C ASN A 122 9.05 2.61 25.56
N VAL A 123 10.32 2.58 25.13
CA VAL A 123 11.35 1.72 25.75
C VAL A 123 11.68 2.17 27.17
N ALA A 124 11.85 3.47 27.39
CA ALA A 124 12.14 4.01 28.72
C ALA A 124 11.01 3.74 29.71
N ALA A 125 9.76 3.94 29.28
CA ALA A 125 8.56 3.68 30.06
C ALA A 125 8.39 2.18 30.39
N TRP A 126 8.70 1.30 29.43
CA TRP A 126 8.72 -0.14 29.67
C TRP A 126 9.73 -0.53 30.76
N ILE A 127 10.98 -0.03 30.67
CA ILE A 127 12.03 -0.29 31.67
C ILE A 127 11.64 0.25 33.05
N ALA A 128 10.93 1.38 33.11
CA ALA A 128 10.46 1.98 34.36
C ALA A 128 9.21 1.29 34.96
N GLY A 129 8.66 0.27 34.29
CA GLY A 129 7.45 -0.42 34.74
C GLY A 129 6.15 0.36 34.51
N THR A 130 6.17 1.39 33.66
CA THR A 130 5.02 2.27 33.36
C THR A 130 4.76 2.35 31.85
N PRO A 131 4.53 1.21 31.16
CA PRO A 131 4.48 1.18 29.70
C PRO A 131 3.40 2.11 29.14
N VAL A 132 3.72 2.79 28.04
CA VAL A 132 2.84 3.72 27.32
C VAL A 132 2.62 3.25 25.89
N ARG A 133 1.57 3.74 25.22
CA ARG A 133 1.21 3.41 23.82
C ARG A 133 1.08 1.90 23.55
N VAL A 134 0.58 1.14 24.53
CA VAL A 134 0.44 -0.32 24.47
C VAL A 134 -0.67 -0.70 23.50
N LEU A 135 -0.36 -1.56 22.53
CA LEU A 135 -1.32 -2.00 21.50
C LEU A 135 -2.09 -3.26 21.89
N ASN A 136 -1.51 -4.08 22.76
CA ASN A 136 -2.03 -5.37 23.23
C ASN A 136 -1.93 -5.47 24.76
N PRO A 137 -2.82 -4.77 25.51
CA PRO A 137 -2.78 -4.71 26.97
C PRO A 137 -2.75 -6.07 27.68
N GLU A 138 -3.32 -7.10 27.05
CA GLU A 138 -3.31 -8.48 27.54
C GLU A 138 -1.91 -9.08 27.70
N ALA A 139 -0.90 -8.55 27.01
CA ALA A 139 0.49 -9.00 27.16
C ALA A 139 1.20 -8.43 28.40
N LEU A 140 0.56 -7.52 29.13
CA LEU A 140 1.06 -6.97 30.40
C LEU A 140 0.62 -7.77 31.63
N ALA A 141 -0.32 -8.70 31.44
CA ALA A 141 -0.92 -9.50 32.51
C ALA A 141 -0.02 -10.67 32.95
#